data_AF-A0A4V2RW63-F1
#
_entry.id   AF-A0A4V2RW63-F1
#
_cell.length_a   1.000
_cell.length_b   1.000
_cell.length_c   1.000
_cell.angle_alpha   90.00
_cell.angle_beta   90.00
_cell.angle_gamma   90.00
#
_symmetry.space_group_name_H-M   'P 1'
#
loop_
_entity.id
_entity.type
_entity.pdbx_description
1 polymer ?
#
loop_
_entity_poly.entity_id
_entity_poly.type
_entity_poly.pdbx_seq_one_letter_code
_entity_poly.pdbx_strand_id
1 'polypeptide(L)'
;MMVYKYVDIKDKDFQEFRNINWQQELQQELKDLLNQELEQEQQELQQESQQESLFTIILSKMLDDAKSRKEISVALGQKTISGQLNEILSKLQENRLIEWTIPDKPNSSKQKYKLTKRGLAFYALVRKEEKK
;
A
#
# COMPACT_ATOMS: atom_id res chain seq x y z
N MET A 1 51.36 -53.12 -9.01
CA MET A 1 50.40 -53.66 -10.00
C MET A 1 49.43 -54.55 -9.25
N MET A 2 48.26 -54.01 -8.89
CA MET A 2 47.14 -54.73 -8.26
C MET A 2 45.87 -54.16 -8.87
N VAL A 3 44.98 -55.06 -9.26
CA VAL A 3 43.99 -54.90 -10.32
C VAL A 3 42.76 -54.17 -9.79
N TYR A 4 42.36 -53.07 -10.42
CA TYR A 4 41.06 -52.44 -10.17
C TYR A 4 39.97 -53.42 -10.63
N LYS A 5 39.32 -54.10 -9.68
CA LYS A 5 38.12 -54.88 -9.98
C LYS A 5 36.98 -53.91 -10.24
N TYR A 6 36.66 -53.77 -11.53
CA TYR A 6 35.39 -53.22 -11.99
C TYR A 6 34.27 -53.98 -11.28
N VAL A 7 33.53 -53.29 -10.41
CA VAL A 7 32.26 -53.79 -9.88
C VAL A 7 31.21 -53.39 -10.90
N ASP A 8 30.80 -54.38 -11.68
CA ASP A 8 29.70 -54.32 -12.63
C ASP A 8 28.38 -54.18 -11.85
N ILE A 9 27.95 -52.94 -11.63
CA ILE A 9 26.65 -52.62 -11.02
C ILE A 9 25.77 -52.11 -12.16
N LYS A 10 24.79 -52.94 -12.54
CA LYS A 10 23.85 -52.69 -13.63
C LYS A 10 23.16 -51.32 -13.47
N ASP A 11 23.38 -50.45 -14.45
CA ASP A 11 22.96 -49.06 -14.61
C ASP A 11 21.44 -48.82 -14.78
N LYS A 12 20.60 -49.27 -13.84
CA LYS A 12 19.20 -48.77 -13.75
C LYS A 12 18.85 -48.19 -12.39
N ASP A 13 19.30 -48.83 -11.32
CA ASP A 13 18.93 -48.39 -9.97
C ASP A 13 19.64 -47.09 -9.57
N PHE A 14 20.89 -46.87 -10.01
CA PHE A 14 21.65 -45.66 -9.65
C PHE A 14 21.14 -44.37 -10.32
N GLN A 15 20.55 -44.48 -11.51
CA GLN A 15 19.95 -43.34 -12.20
C GLN A 15 18.58 -43.00 -11.61
N GLU A 16 17.79 -43.99 -11.15
CA GLU A 16 16.52 -43.75 -10.46
C GLU A 16 16.72 -43.09 -9.09
N PHE A 17 17.70 -43.52 -8.29
CA PHE A 17 17.98 -42.91 -6.98
C PHE A 17 18.44 -41.45 -7.07
N ARG A 18 19.30 -41.12 -8.04
CA ARG A 18 19.73 -39.72 -8.24
C ARG A 18 18.58 -38.85 -8.75
N ASN A 19 17.67 -39.41 -9.54
CA ASN A 19 16.56 -38.67 -10.16
C ASN A 19 15.36 -38.47 -9.20
N ILE A 20 15.09 -39.42 -8.30
CA ILE A 20 14.00 -39.30 -7.29
C ILE A 20 14.37 -38.27 -6.21
N ASN A 21 15.60 -38.31 -5.69
CA ASN A 21 16.01 -37.35 -4.66
C ASN A 21 16.10 -35.92 -5.22
N TRP A 22 16.66 -35.75 -6.43
CA TRP A 22 16.72 -34.44 -7.09
C TRP A 22 15.35 -33.86 -7.41
N GLN A 23 14.41 -34.67 -7.90
CA GLN A 23 13.07 -34.19 -8.18
C GLN A 23 12.34 -33.76 -6.90
N GLN A 24 12.56 -34.46 -5.79
CA GLN A 24 12.00 -34.08 -4.49
C GLN A 24 12.66 -32.82 -3.93
N GLU A 25 13.99 -32.72 -4.01
CA GLU A 25 14.75 -31.52 -3.62
C GLU A 25 14.29 -30.30 -4.43
N LEU A 26 14.18 -30.41 -5.75
CA LEU A 26 13.67 -29.34 -6.61
C LEU A 26 12.22 -28.97 -6.28
N GLN A 27 11.36 -29.93 -5.96
CA GLN A 27 9.98 -29.65 -5.55
C GLN A 27 9.92 -28.93 -4.19
N GLN A 28 10.84 -29.24 -3.29
CA GLN A 28 10.93 -28.59 -1.99
C GLN A 28 11.48 -27.17 -2.14
N GLU A 29 12.56 -26.97 -2.90
CA GLU A 29 13.11 -25.65 -3.21
C GLU A 29 12.06 -24.75 -3.87
N LEU A 30 11.27 -25.29 -4.82
CA LEU A 30 10.23 -24.52 -5.49
C LEU A 30 9.09 -24.13 -4.55
N LYS A 31 8.74 -24.98 -3.58
CA LYS A 31 7.78 -24.63 -2.51
C LYS A 31 8.32 -23.55 -1.59
N ASP A 32 9.59 -23.67 -1.20
CA ASP A 32 10.23 -22.72 -0.29
C ASP A 32 10.33 -21.33 -0.95
N LEU A 33 10.69 -21.29 -2.24
CA LEU A 33 10.68 -20.07 -3.04
C LEU A 33 9.27 -19.46 -3.13
N LEU A 34 8.24 -20.26 -3.40
CA LEU A 34 6.86 -19.77 -3.48
C LEU A 34 6.38 -19.21 -2.14
N ASN A 35 6.71 -19.87 -1.03
CA ASN A 35 6.37 -19.38 0.30
C ASN A 35 7.09 -18.07 0.61
N GLN A 36 8.36 -17.96 0.24
CA GLN A 36 9.14 -16.74 0.42
C GLN A 36 8.55 -15.56 -0.39
N GLU A 37 8.18 -15.79 -1.65
CA GLU A 37 7.54 -14.76 -2.50
C GLU A 37 6.21 -14.32 -1.89
N LEU A 38 5.38 -15.26 -1.43
CA LEU A 38 4.10 -14.96 -0.81
C LEU A 38 4.26 -14.18 0.50
N GLU A 39 5.26 -14.52 1.32
CA GLU A 39 5.60 -13.76 2.53
C GLU A 39 6.05 -12.33 2.19
N GLN A 40 6.84 -12.17 1.13
CA GLN A 40 7.27 -10.85 0.65
C GLN A 40 6.08 -10.02 0.18
N GLU A 41 5.21 -10.56 -0.67
CA GLU A 41 4.00 -9.87 -1.12
C GLU A 41 3.10 -9.47 0.07
N GLN A 42 2.93 -10.36 1.05
CA GLN A 42 2.16 -10.03 2.26
C GLN A 42 2.79 -8.88 3.06
N GLN A 43 4.11 -8.86 3.19
CA GLN A 43 4.81 -7.77 3.87
C GLN A 43 4.68 -6.45 3.10
N GLU A 44 4.80 -6.46 1.78
CA GLU A 44 4.63 -5.28 0.94
C GLU A 44 3.21 -4.71 1.05
N LEU A 45 2.18 -5.58 0.97
CA LEU A 45 0.79 -5.17 1.15
C LEU A 45 0.52 -4.56 2.53
N GLN A 46 1.12 -5.11 3.60
CA GLN A 46 1.03 -4.54 4.94
C GLN A 46 1.67 -3.16 5.02
N GLN A 47 2.85 -2.97 4.40
CA GLN A 47 3.52 -1.67 4.37
C GLN A 47 2.73 -0.63 3.57
N GLU A 48 2.18 -1.00 2.40
CA GLU A 48 1.33 -0.11 1.60
C GLU A 48 0.07 0.31 2.37
N SER A 49 -0.55 -0.62 3.11
CA SER A 49 -1.71 -0.31 3.95
C SER A 49 -1.40 0.64 5.11
N GLN A 50 -0.15 0.66 5.60
CA GLN A 50 0.28 1.56 6.68
C GLN A 50 0.60 2.98 6.19
N GLN A 51 0.79 3.19 4.89
CA GLN A 51 1.03 4.51 4.36
C GLN A 51 -0.24 5.36 4.46
N GLU A 52 -0.12 6.55 5.05
CA GLU A 52 -1.24 7.49 5.13
C GLU A 52 -1.76 7.83 3.73
N SER A 53 -3.02 7.52 3.47
CA SER A 53 -3.65 7.92 2.21
C SER A 53 -3.63 9.45 2.08
N LEU A 54 -3.49 9.94 0.84
CA LEU A 54 -3.56 11.38 0.55
C LEU A 54 -4.89 12.01 1.05
N PHE A 55 -5.96 11.21 1.17
CA PHE A 55 -7.22 11.54 1.83
C PHE A 55 -7.01 11.97 3.29
N THR A 56 -6.38 11.11 4.09
CA THR A 56 -6.11 11.33 5.52
C THR A 56 -5.15 12.50 5.71
N ILE A 57 -4.14 12.61 4.84
CA ILE A 57 -3.19 13.74 4.88
C ILE A 57 -3.93 15.06 4.64
N ILE A 58 -4.77 15.16 3.60
CA ILE A 58 -5.53 16.38 3.30
C ILE A 58 -6.46 16.74 4.46
N LEU A 59 -7.17 15.77 5.04
CA LEU A 59 -8.01 16.00 6.21
C LEU A 59 -7.20 16.52 7.41
N SER A 60 -6.01 15.96 7.66
CA SER A 60 -5.15 16.40 8.76
C SER A 60 -4.74 17.87 8.62
N LYS A 61 -4.55 18.37 7.40
CA LYS A 61 -4.22 19.79 7.16
C LYS A 61 -5.36 20.74 7.50
N MET A 62 -6.61 20.27 7.63
CA MET A 62 -7.77 21.11 7.92
C MET A 62 -8.26 21.00 9.36
N LEU A 63 -7.53 20.30 10.24
CA LEU A 63 -7.94 20.07 11.64
C LEU A 63 -8.05 21.39 12.43
N ASP A 64 -7.11 22.30 12.22
CA ASP A 64 -7.00 23.55 13.00
C ASP A 64 -7.87 24.68 12.44
N ASP A 65 -7.91 24.84 11.12
CA ASP A 65 -8.63 25.93 10.46
C ASP A 65 -9.02 25.56 9.02
N ALA A 66 -10.01 26.28 8.49
CA ALA A 66 -10.42 26.18 7.10
C ALA A 66 -9.28 26.61 6.16
N LYS A 67 -9.08 25.85 5.09
CA LYS A 67 -8.02 26.09 4.12
C LYS A 67 -8.56 26.16 2.69
N SER A 68 -8.05 27.13 1.95
CA SER A 68 -8.21 27.21 0.51
C SER A 68 -7.44 26.09 -0.18
N ARG A 69 -7.84 25.79 -1.41
CA ARG A 69 -7.15 24.81 -2.27
C ARG A 69 -5.65 25.10 -2.42
N LYS A 70 -5.28 26.38 -2.51
CA LYS A 70 -3.87 26.82 -2.58
C LYS A 70 -3.13 26.54 -1.27
N GLU A 71 -3.72 26.85 -0.13
CA GLU A 71 -3.12 26.58 1.18
C GLU A 71 -2.92 25.08 1.40
N ILE A 72 -3.85 24.23 0.96
CA ILE A 72 -3.72 22.77 1.01
C ILE A 72 -2.57 22.30 0.11
N SER A 73 -2.51 22.77 -1.13
CA SER A 73 -1.42 22.47 -2.08
C SER A 73 -0.05 22.81 -1.50
N VAL A 74 0.09 23.99 -0.87
CA VAL A 74 1.33 24.41 -0.22
C VAL A 74 1.67 23.52 0.98
N ALA A 75 0.67 23.17 1.81
CA ALA A 75 0.86 22.28 2.95
C ALA A 75 1.24 20.83 2.56
N LEU A 76 0.98 20.44 1.31
CA LEU A 76 1.40 19.18 0.70
C LEU A 76 2.77 19.28 0.01
N GLY A 77 3.44 20.44 0.04
CA GLY A 77 4.74 20.65 -0.63
C GLY A 77 4.66 20.74 -2.17
N GLN A 78 3.46 20.92 -2.73
CA GLN A 78 3.27 20.99 -4.19
C GLN A 78 3.58 22.40 -4.72
N LYS A 79 4.33 22.47 -5.82
CA LYS A 79 4.65 23.75 -6.50
C LYS A 79 3.41 24.38 -7.15
N THR A 80 2.48 23.54 -7.61
CA THR A 80 1.23 23.93 -8.25
C THR A 80 0.10 23.02 -7.76
N ILE A 81 -1.14 23.49 -7.91
CA ILE A 81 -2.33 22.70 -7.56
C ILE A 81 -2.42 21.52 -8.53
N SER A 82 -2.31 20.31 -8.00
CA SER A 82 -2.40 19.07 -8.78
C SER A 82 -3.85 18.71 -9.13
N GLY A 83 -4.04 18.01 -10.26
CA GLY A 83 -5.34 17.42 -10.62
C GLY A 83 -5.82 16.41 -9.57
N GLN A 84 -4.91 15.60 -9.04
CA GLN A 84 -5.19 14.64 -7.97
C GLN A 84 -5.75 15.31 -6.70
N LEU A 85 -5.21 16.47 -6.30
CA LEU A 85 -5.76 17.24 -5.18
C LEU A 85 -7.20 17.66 -5.47
N ASN A 86 -7.52 18.09 -6.70
CA ASN A 86 -8.88 18.48 -7.07
C ASN A 86 -9.85 17.30 -6.97
N GLU A 87 -9.46 16.15 -7.50
CA GLU A 87 -10.27 14.93 -7.43
C GLU A 87 -10.55 14.51 -5.99
N ILE A 88 -9.53 14.53 -5.13
CA ILE A 88 -9.71 14.15 -3.72
C ILE A 88 -10.60 15.16 -3.00
N LEU A 89 -10.42 16.47 -3.22
CA LEU A 89 -11.30 17.49 -2.63
C LEU A 89 -12.76 17.30 -3.06
N SER A 90 -13.01 16.99 -4.33
CA SER A 90 -14.37 16.66 -4.82
C SER A 90 -14.93 15.44 -4.11
N LYS A 91 -14.18 14.34 -4.03
CA LYS A 91 -14.62 13.12 -3.32
C LYS A 91 -14.88 13.36 -1.83
N LEU A 92 -14.01 14.12 -1.16
CA LEU A 92 -14.19 14.48 0.25
C LEU A 92 -15.48 15.29 0.48
N GLN A 93 -15.81 16.18 -0.46
CA GLN A 93 -17.02 16.99 -0.42
C GLN A 93 -18.28 16.17 -0.72
N GLU A 94 -18.24 15.28 -1.72
CA GLU A 94 -19.31 14.33 -2.06
C GLU A 94 -19.63 13.41 -0.85
N ASN A 95 -18.61 12.97 -0.13
CA ASN A 95 -18.73 12.16 1.09
C ASN A 95 -19.09 12.97 2.34
N ARG A 96 -19.30 14.28 2.20
CA ARG A 96 -19.63 15.23 3.28
C ARG A 96 -18.60 15.24 4.42
N LEU A 97 -17.34 14.96 4.11
CA LEU A 97 -16.22 15.01 5.06
C LEU A 97 -15.68 16.43 5.18
N ILE A 98 -15.79 17.20 4.11
CA ILE A 98 -15.48 18.63 4.09
C ILE A 98 -16.65 19.41 3.50
N GLU A 99 -16.72 20.69 3.85
CA GLU A 99 -17.71 21.62 3.33
C GLU A 99 -17.09 22.96 2.97
N TRP A 100 -17.84 23.73 2.21
CA TRP A 100 -17.49 25.08 1.83
C TRP A 100 -17.77 26.07 2.96
N THR A 101 -16.86 27.03 3.19
CA THR A 101 -17.07 28.07 4.20
C THR A 101 -18.04 29.16 3.77
N ILE A 102 -18.24 29.37 2.47
CA ILE A 102 -19.21 30.35 1.93
C ILE A 102 -20.17 29.60 0.99
N PRO A 103 -21.28 29.06 1.51
CA PRO A 103 -22.21 28.26 0.70
C PRO A 103 -22.91 29.09 -0.38
N ASP A 104 -23.23 30.35 -0.10
CA ASP A 104 -24.00 31.21 -1.02
C ASP A 104 -23.21 31.69 -2.25
N LYS A 105 -21.87 31.61 -2.21
CA LYS A 105 -20.98 32.07 -3.27
C LYS A 105 -19.92 31.02 -3.59
N PRO A 106 -20.29 29.92 -4.27
CA PRO A 106 -19.37 28.82 -4.56
C PRO A 106 -18.14 29.25 -5.38
N ASN A 107 -18.28 30.28 -6.22
CA ASN A 107 -17.20 30.82 -7.06
C ASN A 107 -16.43 31.97 -6.37
N SER A 108 -16.58 32.14 -5.05
CA SER A 108 -15.86 33.19 -4.31
C SER A 108 -14.35 32.95 -4.35
N SER A 109 -13.57 34.00 -4.59
CA SER A 109 -12.10 33.92 -4.47
C SER A 109 -11.63 33.66 -3.04
N LYS A 110 -12.48 33.93 -2.04
CA LYS A 110 -12.22 33.70 -0.62
C LYS A 110 -12.71 32.33 -0.13
N GLN A 111 -13.10 31.45 -1.05
CA GLN A 111 -13.64 30.15 -0.71
C GLN A 111 -12.59 29.27 -0.02
N LYS A 112 -12.98 28.64 1.10
CA LYS A 112 -12.16 27.68 1.83
C LYS A 112 -12.93 26.41 2.14
N TYR A 113 -12.21 25.32 2.32
CA TYR A 113 -12.71 24.04 2.80
C TYR A 113 -12.59 23.97 4.32
N LYS A 114 -13.62 23.46 4.97
CA LYS A 114 -13.65 23.19 6.41
C LYS A 114 -14.04 21.73 6.65
N LEU A 115 -13.43 21.12 7.67
CA LEU A 115 -13.80 19.80 8.16
C LEU A 115 -15.21 19.80 8.76
N THR A 116 -16.03 18.83 8.38
CA THR A 116 -17.33 18.60 9.03
C THR A 116 -17.16 17.74 10.28
N LYS A 117 -18.20 17.66 11.12
CA LYS A 117 -18.23 16.70 12.25
C LYS A 117 -18.02 15.25 11.78
N ARG A 118 -18.59 14.89 10.61
CA ARG A 118 -18.41 13.58 9.99
C ARG A 118 -16.97 13.37 9.54
N GLY A 119 -16.36 14.38 8.92
CA GLY A 119 -14.95 14.31 8.53
C GLY A 119 -14.01 14.13 9.72
N LEU A 120 -14.28 14.80 10.85
CA LEU A 120 -13.49 14.65 12.06
C LEU A 120 -13.64 13.23 12.65
N ALA A 121 -14.86 12.71 12.72
CA ALA A 121 -15.11 11.35 13.16
C ALA A 121 -14.43 10.32 12.26
N PHE A 122 -14.52 10.49 10.94
CA PHE A 122 -13.83 9.65 9.97
C PHE A 122 -12.32 9.67 10.16
N TYR A 123 -11.72 10.87 10.28
CA TYR A 123 -10.29 11.01 10.53
C TYR A 123 -9.86 10.28 11.82
N ALA A 124 -10.63 10.43 12.90
CA ALA A 124 -10.35 9.76 14.17
C ALA A 124 -10.48 8.23 14.07
N LEU A 125 -11.44 7.71 13.29
CA LEU A 125 -11.61 6.27 13.07
C LEU A 125 -10.41 5.68 12.34
N VAL A 126 -10.01 6.28 11.21
CA VAL A 126 -8.86 5.84 10.42
C VAL A 126 -7.59 5.82 11.27
N ARG A 127 -7.34 6.88 12.05
CA ARG A 127 -6.17 6.98 12.96
C ARG A 127 -6.20 5.99 14.13
N LYS A 128 -7.38 5.53 14.54
CA LYS A 128 -7.52 4.57 15.63
C LYS A 128 -7.26 3.14 15.16
N GLU A 129 -7.58 2.84 13.90
CA GLU A 129 -7.29 1.55 13.28
C GLU A 129 -5.79 1.37 13.01
N GLU A 130 -5.03 2.45 12.80
CA GLU A 130 -3.55 2.43 12.68
C GLU A 130 -2.81 2.04 13.99
N LYS A 131 -3.48 1.95 15.14
CA LYS A 131 -2.87 1.69 16.46
C LYS A 131 -3.26 0.36 17.12
N LYS A 132 -3.92 -0.53 16.40
CA LYS A 132 -4.25 -1.89 16.85
C LYS A 132 -3.35 -2.91 16.18
#